data_AF-A0A9J6QU11-F1
#
_entry.id   AF-A0A9J6QU11-F1
#
_cell.length_a   1.000
_cell.length_b   1.000
_cell.length_c   1.000
_cell.angle_alpha   90.00
_cell.angle_beta   90.00
_cell.angle_gamma   90.00
#
_symmetry.space_group_name_H-M   'P 1'
#
loop_
_entity.id
_entity.type
_entity.pdbx_description
1 polymer ?
#
loop_
_entity_poly.entity_id
_entity_poly.type
_entity_poly.pdbx_seq_one_letter_code
_entity_poly.pdbx_strand_id
1 'polypeptide(L)'
;MNAAQIFRRMISLTAAAALLFTMAADFSAETVHAAAGEVITHYKTGVDTRYKILQDGTVQLGDGENAALSAGTTGTLFIPEDVTSYDAWETVRSFGVSKIGAKAFAGCEKIDKVRIEGRITIDARALDGLPADTIFETGNTDTKKALLAYGIPIEQVFYKPARTKYVAFGDSIAAGYALPSYVKNDLTADKYPTPQDAFVSLIGKELSKNKGPAVTDNQAVSGWTSEQLLDQLNRGDYDAALKNADVITVTIGSNDLMGPFMEIVEQAVAAEFGQAKVKGVNGVGALKRPIPVVNQFVEKLSKLIDSLKLNLNDNQTLNAACLEFQDKIQPAILQKLHKAAPGAEIYWTTLYNPFYGEELDIKKLVPGLKNTVSENTWNNLPSLDLGAYGAIYIEKMNQAFKKNTAGYHSIDLYEPFNQEDLTNVEITRDDNSTPNIPGDDIINLNIDPHPNHEGHQLIADLALPVIERTYTPGMPAADLSHEKKIKNFSLDGVKGAIDEKKKTIRVTLPQSSDPKKLTADFTLSKGAELTAGGVKQISGVTVNDFTEPVTYTVTAEDGTTRDYTVAVTMAAAGADSAAVPTGDDFSIKLPLILLLASIFMMAILAIQARRNQSR
;
A
#
# COMPACT_ATOMS: atom_id res chain seq x y z
N MET A 1 -11.24 -10.96 52.74
CA MET A 1 -12.53 -10.96 52.00
C MET A 1 -13.13 -12.35 52.08
N ASN A 2 -14.41 -12.48 52.43
CA ASN A 2 -15.03 -13.78 52.69
C ASN A 2 -15.51 -14.46 51.39
N ALA A 3 -15.45 -15.78 51.32
CA ALA A 3 -15.64 -16.59 50.09
C ALA A 3 -16.98 -16.34 49.36
N ALA A 4 -18.02 -15.88 50.07
CA ALA A 4 -19.31 -15.52 49.49
C ALA A 4 -19.30 -14.23 48.63
N GLN A 5 -18.35 -13.31 48.85
CA GLN A 5 -18.17 -12.12 48.01
C GLN A 5 -17.35 -12.41 46.74
N ILE A 6 -16.52 -13.46 46.76
CA ILE A 6 -15.76 -13.92 45.59
C ILE A 6 -16.69 -14.69 44.64
N PHE A 7 -17.60 -15.52 45.17
CA PHE A 7 -18.57 -16.27 44.36
C PHE A 7 -19.62 -15.38 43.69
N ARG A 8 -20.06 -14.28 44.34
CA ARG A 8 -20.94 -13.27 43.71
C ARG A 8 -20.24 -12.44 42.63
N ARG A 9 -18.91 -12.27 42.70
CA ARG A 9 -18.13 -11.60 41.64
C ARG A 9 -17.80 -12.52 40.46
N MET A 10 -17.58 -13.82 40.69
CA MET A 10 -17.40 -14.80 39.61
C MET A 10 -18.68 -14.98 38.78
N ILE A 11 -19.85 -15.06 39.42
CA ILE A 11 -21.13 -15.17 38.70
C ILE A 11 -21.45 -13.88 37.90
N SER A 12 -21.00 -12.70 38.36
CA SER A 12 -21.20 -11.45 37.62
C SER A 12 -20.28 -11.27 36.41
N LEU A 13 -19.12 -11.93 36.34
CA LEU A 13 -18.25 -11.88 35.16
C LEU A 13 -18.68 -12.88 34.07
N THR A 14 -19.17 -14.07 34.46
CA THR A 14 -19.79 -15.00 33.50
C THR A 14 -21.15 -14.51 33.00
N ALA A 15 -21.92 -13.79 33.83
CA ALA A 15 -23.16 -13.15 33.40
C ALA A 15 -22.92 -11.91 32.52
N ALA A 16 -21.82 -11.17 32.71
CA ALA A 16 -21.44 -10.08 31.81
C ALA A 16 -20.98 -10.60 30.44
N ALA A 17 -20.25 -11.73 30.38
CA ALA A 17 -19.92 -12.39 29.12
C ALA A 17 -21.16 -12.96 28.40
N ALA A 18 -22.14 -13.50 29.14
CA ALA A 18 -23.39 -13.98 28.58
C ALA A 18 -24.38 -12.84 28.20
N LEU A 19 -24.33 -11.69 28.90
CA LEU A 19 -25.08 -10.49 28.49
C LEU A 19 -24.46 -9.82 27.27
N LEU A 20 -23.12 -9.84 27.12
CA LEU A 20 -22.43 -9.39 25.92
C LEU A 20 -22.76 -10.29 24.71
N PHE A 21 -22.88 -11.61 24.91
CA PHE A 21 -23.33 -12.53 23.85
C PHE A 21 -24.81 -12.40 23.46
N THR A 22 -25.65 -11.81 24.33
CA THR A 22 -27.08 -11.58 24.05
C THR A 22 -27.39 -10.15 23.60
N MET A 23 -26.41 -9.25 23.60
CA MET A 23 -26.47 -7.94 22.92
C MET A 23 -25.80 -7.94 21.54
N ALA A 24 -25.28 -9.08 21.08
CA ALA A 24 -24.79 -9.29 19.72
C ALA A 24 -25.93 -9.58 18.70
N ALA A 25 -27.19 -9.47 19.12
CA ALA A 25 -28.35 -9.47 18.23
C ALA A 25 -28.99 -8.08 18.28
N ASP A 26 -29.15 -7.45 17.11
CA ASP A 26 -29.73 -6.10 16.87
C ASP A 26 -28.81 -4.87 17.00
N PHE A 27 -27.51 -4.99 16.73
CA PHE A 27 -26.83 -3.90 16.02
C PHE A 27 -26.89 -4.21 14.52
N SER A 28 -27.80 -3.54 13.80
CA SER A 28 -27.66 -3.47 12.35
C SER A 28 -26.25 -2.97 12.04
N ALA A 29 -25.62 -3.54 11.02
CA ALA A 29 -24.26 -3.21 10.54
C ALA A 29 -24.09 -1.74 10.06
N GLU A 30 -24.95 -0.81 10.48
CA GLU A 30 -25.05 0.56 10.00
C GLU A 30 -24.53 1.63 10.98
N THR A 31 -24.21 1.31 12.24
CA THR A 31 -24.02 2.37 13.28
C THR A 31 -22.59 2.58 13.83
N VAL A 32 -21.52 2.04 13.24
CA VAL A 32 -20.15 2.24 13.77
C VAL A 32 -19.19 2.97 12.80
N HIS A 33 -19.58 3.24 11.56
CA HIS A 33 -18.64 3.80 10.58
C HIS A 33 -18.74 5.31 10.41
N ALA A 34 -17.60 5.93 10.08
CA ALA A 34 -17.54 7.34 9.76
C ALA A 34 -18.49 7.68 8.60
N ALA A 35 -19.44 8.58 8.88
CA ALA A 35 -20.58 8.87 8.01
C ALA A 35 -20.26 9.99 7.02
N ALA A 36 -21.06 10.09 5.95
CA ALA A 36 -20.96 11.22 5.02
C ALA A 36 -21.06 12.56 5.77
N GLY A 37 -20.07 13.42 5.54
CA GLY A 37 -19.93 14.72 6.21
C GLY A 37 -18.89 14.74 7.33
N GLU A 38 -18.51 13.60 7.89
CA GLU A 38 -17.47 13.51 8.92
C GLU A 38 -16.08 13.75 8.33
N VAL A 39 -15.16 14.21 9.19
CA VAL A 39 -13.76 14.48 8.84
C VAL A 39 -12.87 13.50 9.57
N ILE A 40 -12.09 12.75 8.80
CA ILE A 40 -11.08 11.81 9.30
C ILE A 40 -9.68 12.41 9.12
N THR A 41 -8.74 12.04 9.98
CA THR A 41 -7.33 12.42 9.87
C THR A 41 -6.51 11.19 9.52
N HIS A 42 -5.62 11.33 8.54
CA HIS A 42 -4.78 10.24 8.04
C HIS A 42 -3.32 10.69 7.90
N TYR A 43 -2.37 9.80 8.21
CA TYR A 43 -0.93 10.10 8.32
C TYR A 43 -0.09 9.23 7.37
N LYS A 44 -0.38 9.25 6.06
CA LYS A 44 0.43 8.46 5.08
C LYS A 44 1.76 9.12 4.72
N THR A 45 1.89 10.43 4.96
CA THR A 45 2.94 11.27 4.37
C THR A 45 4.02 11.69 5.35
N GLY A 46 3.90 11.29 6.62
CA GLY A 46 4.62 11.95 7.71
C GLY A 46 3.93 13.24 8.20
N VAL A 47 2.76 13.58 7.67
CA VAL A 47 1.95 14.75 8.04
C VAL A 47 0.49 14.35 8.23
N ASP A 48 -0.15 14.86 9.29
CA ASP A 48 -1.58 14.72 9.52
C ASP A 48 -2.37 15.46 8.45
N THR A 49 -3.18 14.71 7.70
CA THR A 49 -3.99 15.23 6.61
C THR A 49 -5.47 14.95 6.86
N ARG A 50 -6.30 15.99 6.75
CA ARG A 50 -7.75 15.91 7.01
C ARG A 50 -8.51 15.61 5.73
N TYR A 51 -9.40 14.63 5.77
CA TYR A 51 -10.28 14.24 4.68
C TYR A 51 -11.74 14.25 5.11
N LYS A 52 -12.62 14.82 4.29
CA LYS A 52 -14.08 14.78 4.53
C LYS A 52 -14.72 13.65 3.72
N ILE A 53 -15.53 12.83 4.37
CA ILE A 53 -16.29 11.76 3.73
C ILE A 53 -17.46 12.35 2.94
N LEU A 54 -17.58 11.96 1.68
CA LEU A 54 -18.60 12.41 0.75
C LEU A 54 -19.81 11.48 0.75
N GLN A 55 -20.94 11.96 0.22
CA GLN A 55 -22.19 11.19 0.13
C GLN A 55 -22.08 9.95 -0.78
N ASP A 56 -21.13 9.94 -1.70
CA ASP A 56 -20.87 8.82 -2.62
C ASP A 56 -19.94 7.74 -2.02
N GLY A 57 -19.53 7.89 -0.76
CA GLY A 57 -18.64 6.96 -0.08
C GLY A 57 -17.15 7.16 -0.38
N THR A 58 -16.77 8.18 -1.14
CA THR A 58 -15.38 8.61 -1.32
C THR A 58 -14.99 9.69 -0.31
N VAL A 59 -13.74 10.14 -0.32
CA VAL A 59 -13.29 11.28 0.49
C VAL A 59 -12.70 12.39 -0.37
N GLN A 60 -12.77 13.62 0.16
CA GLN A 60 -12.04 14.77 -0.36
C GLN A 60 -10.95 15.23 0.62
N LEU A 61 -9.81 15.68 0.11
CA LEU A 61 -8.79 16.35 0.92
C LEU A 61 -9.31 17.73 1.35
N GLY A 62 -9.31 18.00 2.65
CA GLY A 62 -9.92 19.18 3.26
C GLY A 62 -11.44 19.08 3.39
N ASP A 63 -12.04 20.00 4.14
CA ASP A 63 -13.50 20.05 4.36
C ASP A 63 -14.21 21.13 3.52
N GLY A 64 -13.46 21.90 2.74
CA GLY A 64 -13.92 23.03 1.93
C GLY A 64 -13.87 24.38 2.65
N GLU A 65 -13.61 24.39 3.96
CA GLU A 65 -13.65 25.58 4.80
C GLU A 65 -12.31 25.86 5.50
N ASN A 66 -11.66 24.79 5.95
CA ASN A 66 -10.42 24.78 6.73
C ASN A 66 -9.28 24.13 5.94
N ALA A 67 -8.05 24.50 6.30
CA ALA A 67 -6.85 23.83 5.79
C ALA A 67 -6.87 22.33 6.13
N ALA A 68 -6.47 21.52 5.16
CA ALA A 68 -6.35 20.07 5.33
C ALA A 68 -5.08 19.68 6.10
N LEU A 69 -4.11 20.59 6.15
CA LEU A 69 -2.75 20.38 6.65
C LEU A 69 -2.46 21.36 7.79
N SER A 70 -1.54 20.98 8.69
CA SER A 70 -1.02 21.90 9.70
C SER A 70 -0.19 23.03 9.07
N ALA A 71 -0.27 24.23 9.66
CA ALA A 71 0.54 25.37 9.23
C ALA A 71 2.05 25.05 9.32
N GLY A 72 2.80 25.47 8.30
CA GLY A 72 4.25 25.25 8.24
C GLY A 72 4.69 23.87 7.74
N THR A 73 3.77 23.02 7.27
CA THR A 73 4.10 21.78 6.55
C THR A 73 5.06 22.06 5.39
N THR A 74 6.14 21.28 5.27
CA THR A 74 7.19 21.46 4.26
C THR A 74 7.52 20.19 3.48
N GLY A 75 8.14 20.31 2.31
CA GLY A 75 8.70 19.16 1.59
C GLY A 75 7.71 18.51 0.62
N THR A 76 7.66 17.17 0.59
CA THR A 76 6.76 16.42 -0.30
C THR A 76 5.49 15.99 0.43
N LEU A 77 4.34 16.46 -0.03
CA LEU A 77 3.03 15.94 0.37
C LEU A 77 2.63 14.78 -0.54
N PHE A 78 2.01 13.75 0.04
CA PHE A 78 1.50 12.61 -0.69
C PHE A 78 -0.02 12.44 -0.49
N ILE A 79 -0.77 12.47 -1.58
CA ILE A 79 -2.21 12.27 -1.61
C ILE A 79 -2.46 10.86 -2.16
N PRO A 80 -2.83 9.90 -1.31
CA PRO A 80 -3.00 8.51 -1.73
C PRO A 80 -4.26 8.31 -2.58
N GLU A 81 -4.37 7.14 -3.21
CA GLU A 81 -5.58 6.73 -3.92
C GLU A 81 -6.74 6.46 -2.96
N ASP A 82 -6.42 5.99 -1.76
CA ASP A 82 -7.38 5.71 -0.69
C ASP A 82 -6.78 6.04 0.68
N VAL A 83 -7.66 6.30 1.64
CA VAL A 83 -7.31 6.53 3.04
C VAL A 83 -8.11 5.60 3.94
N THR A 84 -7.45 5.16 4.99
CA THR A 84 -8.03 4.23 5.95
C THR A 84 -8.37 4.97 7.24
N SER A 85 -9.60 4.78 7.71
CA SER A 85 -10.07 5.24 9.02
C SER A 85 -10.18 4.06 9.98
N TYR A 86 -9.89 4.34 11.24
CA TYR A 86 -9.99 3.41 12.36
C TYR A 86 -10.95 4.04 13.37
N ASP A 87 -11.96 3.29 13.79
CA ASP A 87 -12.81 3.70 14.91
C ASP A 87 -12.21 3.28 16.26
N ALA A 88 -12.93 3.60 17.35
CA ALA A 88 -12.51 3.29 18.71
C ALA A 88 -12.47 1.78 19.04
N TRP A 89 -12.95 0.93 18.12
CA TRP A 89 -13.02 -0.52 18.27
C TRP A 89 -12.10 -1.24 17.29
N GLU A 90 -11.13 -0.52 16.70
CA GLU A 90 -10.20 -1.05 15.71
C GLU A 90 -10.90 -1.59 14.45
N THR A 91 -12.14 -1.18 14.18
CA THR A 91 -12.75 -1.50 12.89
C THR A 91 -12.20 -0.56 11.84
N VAL A 92 -11.72 -1.17 10.76
CA VAL A 92 -11.07 -0.47 9.66
C VAL A 92 -12.05 -0.23 8.53
N ARG A 93 -11.94 0.93 7.89
CA ARG A 93 -12.64 1.20 6.63
C ARG A 93 -11.78 2.05 5.70
N SER A 94 -11.65 1.61 4.45
CA SER A 94 -10.91 2.32 3.41
C SER A 94 -11.84 3.13 2.52
N PHE A 95 -11.44 4.37 2.19
CA PHE A 95 -12.19 5.29 1.35
C PHE A 95 -11.32 5.79 0.21
N GLY A 96 -11.81 5.69 -1.04
CA GLY A 96 -11.10 6.27 -2.18
C GLY A 96 -11.06 7.80 -2.11
N VAL A 97 -9.90 8.41 -2.37
CA VAL A 97 -9.73 9.86 -2.48
C VAL A 97 -10.13 10.31 -3.88
N SER A 98 -11.19 11.11 -3.97
CA SER A 98 -11.80 11.51 -5.26
C SER A 98 -11.64 12.99 -5.58
N LYS A 99 -11.24 13.81 -4.61
CA LYS A 99 -11.26 15.28 -4.74
C LYS A 99 -10.24 15.98 -3.85
N ILE A 100 -9.70 17.10 -4.32
CA ILE A 100 -9.07 18.14 -3.49
C ILE A 100 -10.07 19.29 -3.32
N GLY A 101 -10.52 19.51 -2.09
CA GLY A 101 -11.50 20.54 -1.75
C GLY A 101 -10.89 21.94 -1.70
N ALA A 102 -11.74 22.97 -1.77
CA ALA A 102 -11.33 24.36 -1.61
C ALA A 102 -10.57 24.57 -0.29
N LYS A 103 -9.55 25.45 -0.32
CA LYS A 103 -8.70 25.78 0.84
C LYS A 103 -7.90 24.62 1.45
N ALA A 104 -7.82 23.45 0.80
CA ALA A 104 -7.06 22.31 1.32
C ALA A 104 -5.61 22.69 1.71
N PHE A 105 -5.00 23.61 0.96
CA PHE A 105 -3.63 24.07 1.16
C PHE A 105 -3.50 25.46 1.82
N ALA A 106 -4.57 26.00 2.38
CA ALA A 106 -4.53 27.33 2.98
C ALA A 106 -3.48 27.42 4.10
N GLY A 107 -2.57 28.40 4.00
CA GLY A 107 -1.49 28.60 4.99
C GLY A 107 -0.27 27.67 4.83
N CYS A 108 -0.18 26.92 3.72
CA CYS A 108 0.98 26.09 3.41
C CYS A 108 2.01 26.84 2.55
N GLU A 109 3.10 27.33 3.12
CA GLU A 109 4.04 28.20 2.38
C GLU A 109 5.31 27.51 1.86
N LYS A 110 5.46 26.19 2.08
CA LYS A 110 6.76 25.50 1.94
C LYS A 110 6.68 24.08 1.38
N ILE A 111 5.58 23.73 0.72
CA ILE A 111 5.44 22.41 0.07
C ILE A 111 6.10 22.51 -1.30
N ASP A 112 7.20 21.79 -1.49
CA ASP A 112 7.95 21.78 -2.75
C ASP A 112 7.29 20.86 -3.79
N LYS A 113 6.59 19.83 -3.31
CA LYS A 113 6.03 18.78 -4.17
C LYS A 113 4.74 18.19 -3.63
N VAL A 114 3.78 17.92 -4.51
CA VAL A 114 2.56 17.16 -4.22
C VAL A 114 2.51 15.92 -5.13
N ARG A 115 2.59 14.73 -4.57
CA ARG A 115 2.40 13.46 -5.29
C ARG A 115 0.96 12.98 -5.12
N ILE A 116 0.29 12.65 -6.21
CA ILE A 116 -1.13 12.26 -6.23
C ILE A 116 -1.28 10.93 -6.96
N GLU A 117 -1.73 9.90 -6.24
CA GLU A 117 -1.80 8.54 -6.79
C GLU A 117 -3.10 8.27 -7.54
N GLY A 118 -4.22 8.64 -6.91
CA GLY A 118 -5.56 8.35 -7.41
C GLY A 118 -6.07 9.32 -8.47
N ARG A 119 -7.25 9.00 -8.99
CA ARG A 119 -8.03 9.89 -9.84
C ARG A 119 -8.72 10.95 -8.98
N ILE A 120 -8.38 12.22 -9.20
CA ILE A 120 -9.00 13.32 -8.44
C ILE A 120 -9.62 14.39 -9.32
N THR A 121 -10.63 15.05 -8.76
CA THR A 121 -11.09 16.38 -9.18
C THR A 121 -10.48 17.46 -8.29
N ILE A 122 -10.39 18.70 -8.80
CA ILE A 122 -9.79 19.82 -8.07
C ILE A 122 -10.82 20.96 -8.03
N ASP A 123 -11.27 21.32 -6.83
CA ASP A 123 -12.22 22.43 -6.65
C ASP A 123 -11.55 23.79 -6.88
N ALA A 124 -12.35 24.80 -7.23
CA ALA A 124 -11.87 26.17 -7.31
C ALA A 124 -11.22 26.59 -5.98
N ARG A 125 -10.05 27.23 -6.06
CA ARG A 125 -9.26 27.65 -4.90
C ARG A 125 -8.75 26.50 -4.01
N ALA A 126 -8.73 25.27 -4.51
CA ALA A 126 -8.19 24.12 -3.79
C ALA A 126 -6.71 24.31 -3.47
N LEU A 127 -5.93 24.76 -4.46
CA LEU A 127 -4.48 24.89 -4.40
C LEU A 127 -4.01 26.25 -3.86
N ASP A 128 -4.94 27.11 -3.41
CA ASP A 128 -4.60 28.39 -2.79
C ASP A 128 -3.74 28.17 -1.55
N GLY A 129 -2.61 28.86 -1.49
CA GLY A 129 -1.62 28.75 -0.42
C GLY A 129 -0.33 28.11 -0.90
N LEU A 130 -0.38 27.15 -1.85
CA LEU A 130 0.82 26.49 -2.36
C LEU A 130 1.81 27.48 -3.01
N PRO A 131 3.13 27.27 -2.81
CA PRO A 131 4.16 27.98 -3.58
C PRO A 131 3.95 27.86 -5.09
N ALA A 132 4.21 28.93 -5.84
CA ALA A 132 4.00 28.96 -7.30
C ALA A 132 4.91 28.00 -8.08
N ASP A 133 6.00 27.56 -7.46
CA ASP A 133 6.97 26.59 -7.99
C ASP A 133 6.72 25.15 -7.48
N THR A 134 5.62 24.91 -6.77
CA THR A 134 5.24 23.56 -6.31
C THR A 134 5.13 22.61 -7.50
N ILE A 135 5.83 21.48 -7.42
CA ILE A 135 5.80 20.44 -8.43
C ILE A 135 4.70 19.42 -8.12
N PHE A 136 3.98 18.97 -9.13
CA PHE A 136 3.00 17.89 -9.04
C PHE A 136 3.51 16.62 -9.70
N GLU A 137 3.38 15.49 -9.02
CA GLU A 137 3.68 14.17 -9.57
C GLU A 137 2.41 13.32 -9.55
N THR A 138 2.04 12.68 -10.66
CA THR A 138 0.90 11.77 -10.68
C THR A 138 1.08 10.63 -11.65
N GLY A 139 0.61 9.45 -11.27
CA GLY A 139 0.49 8.30 -12.17
C GLY A 139 -0.83 8.25 -12.95
N ASN A 140 -1.76 9.15 -12.66
CA ASN A 140 -3.12 9.10 -13.19
C ASN A 140 -3.35 10.16 -14.28
N THR A 141 -3.76 9.72 -15.47
CA THR A 141 -3.94 10.59 -16.64
C THR A 141 -5.07 11.60 -16.43
N ASP A 142 -6.14 11.23 -15.72
CA ASP A 142 -7.24 12.15 -15.43
C ASP A 142 -6.82 13.21 -14.40
N THR A 143 -6.01 12.84 -13.41
CA THR A 143 -5.41 13.79 -12.48
C THR A 143 -4.44 14.74 -13.19
N LYS A 144 -3.61 14.24 -14.12
CA LYS A 144 -2.78 15.10 -14.99
C LYS A 144 -3.64 16.12 -15.74
N LYS A 145 -4.73 15.67 -16.37
CA LYS A 145 -5.68 16.56 -17.07
C LYS A 145 -6.32 17.58 -16.13
N ALA A 146 -6.71 17.17 -14.93
CA ALA A 146 -7.31 18.05 -13.92
C ALA A 146 -6.33 19.16 -13.48
N LEU A 147 -5.07 18.82 -13.22
CA LEU A 147 -4.02 19.79 -12.86
C LEU A 147 -3.79 20.82 -13.97
N LEU A 148 -3.68 20.36 -15.23
CA LEU A 148 -3.51 21.24 -16.39
C LEU A 148 -4.75 22.14 -16.61
N ALA A 149 -5.95 21.58 -16.45
CA ALA A 149 -7.20 22.34 -16.57
C ALA A 149 -7.37 23.39 -15.45
N TYR A 150 -6.79 23.13 -14.27
CA TYR A 150 -6.74 24.09 -13.16
C TYR A 150 -5.77 25.25 -13.44
N GLY A 151 -4.85 25.11 -14.40
CA GLY A 151 -3.89 26.13 -14.79
C GLY A 151 -2.47 25.91 -14.28
N ILE A 152 -2.14 24.71 -13.77
CA ILE A 152 -0.76 24.38 -13.40
C ILE A 152 0.08 24.22 -14.69
N PRO A 153 1.24 24.89 -14.78
CA PRO A 153 2.15 24.75 -15.93
C PRO A 153 2.60 23.31 -16.13
N ILE A 154 2.75 22.88 -17.39
CA ILE A 154 3.04 21.48 -17.69
C ILE A 154 4.41 21.01 -17.19
N GLU A 155 5.39 21.92 -17.17
CA GLU A 155 6.72 21.70 -16.64
C GLU A 155 6.72 21.42 -15.13
N GLN A 156 5.62 21.75 -14.44
CA GLN A 156 5.40 21.43 -13.04
C GLN A 156 4.60 20.13 -12.86
N VAL A 157 4.08 19.49 -13.91
CA VAL A 157 3.26 18.26 -13.82
C VAL A 157 4.01 17.06 -14.40
N PHE A 158 4.59 16.25 -13.52
CA PHE A 158 5.34 15.04 -13.87
C PHE A 158 4.43 13.82 -13.86
N TYR A 159 4.33 13.17 -15.02
CA TYR A 159 3.58 11.92 -15.16
C TYR A 159 4.46 10.71 -14.87
N LYS A 160 4.10 9.91 -13.85
CA LYS A 160 4.80 8.69 -13.44
C LYS A 160 3.79 7.58 -13.08
N PRO A 161 3.26 6.84 -14.06
CA PRO A 161 2.28 5.79 -13.80
C PRO A 161 2.89 4.71 -12.91
N ALA A 162 2.16 4.37 -11.85
CA ALA A 162 2.45 3.16 -11.10
C ALA A 162 2.24 1.95 -12.01
N ARG A 163 3.19 1.03 -11.99
CA ARG A 163 3.12 -0.26 -12.69
C ARG A 163 2.64 -1.38 -11.80
N THR A 164 2.70 -1.16 -10.49
CA THR A 164 2.37 -2.14 -9.47
C THR A 164 1.68 -1.46 -8.31
N LYS A 165 0.48 -1.91 -7.97
CA LYS A 165 -0.16 -1.67 -6.69
C LYS A 165 0.08 -2.88 -5.78
N TYR A 166 0.94 -2.71 -4.80
CA TYR A 166 1.26 -3.70 -3.79
C TYR A 166 0.45 -3.43 -2.52
N VAL A 167 -0.43 -4.35 -2.14
CA VAL A 167 -1.22 -4.29 -0.91
C VAL A 167 -0.72 -5.33 0.08
N ALA A 168 -0.39 -4.94 1.31
CA ALA A 168 0.01 -5.85 2.37
C ALA A 168 -1.09 -5.97 3.42
N PHE A 169 -1.55 -7.18 3.68
CA PHE A 169 -2.37 -7.51 4.85
C PHE A 169 -1.54 -8.25 5.87
N GLY A 170 -1.84 -8.02 7.14
CA GLY A 170 -1.24 -8.79 8.20
C GLY A 170 -1.50 -8.24 9.58
N ASP A 171 -0.74 -8.77 10.52
CA ASP A 171 -0.74 -8.32 11.90
C ASP A 171 0.44 -7.36 12.18
N SER A 172 0.91 -7.33 13.43
CA SER A 172 2.04 -6.52 13.89
C SER A 172 3.35 -6.81 13.14
N ILE A 173 3.50 -7.99 12.53
CA ILE A 173 4.66 -8.33 11.71
C ILE A 173 4.64 -7.52 10.42
N ALA A 174 3.51 -7.42 9.72
CA ALA A 174 3.41 -6.61 8.51
C ALA A 174 3.43 -5.10 8.82
N ALA A 175 2.93 -4.70 9.97
CA ALA A 175 3.00 -3.32 10.45
C ALA A 175 4.43 -2.85 10.77
N GLY A 176 5.32 -3.77 11.14
CA GLY A 176 6.68 -3.45 11.60
C GLY A 176 6.74 -3.00 13.07
N TYR A 177 5.81 -3.50 13.90
CA TYR A 177 5.58 -3.06 15.28
C TYR A 177 6.83 -2.96 16.16
N ALA A 178 7.75 -3.90 16.00
CA ALA A 178 8.97 -4.01 16.80
C ALA A 178 10.11 -3.11 16.33
N LEU A 179 10.00 -2.49 15.15
CA LEU A 179 11.08 -1.70 14.57
C LEU A 179 11.18 -0.31 15.22
N PRO A 180 12.39 0.28 15.31
CA PRO A 180 12.60 1.54 16.04
C PRO A 180 11.76 2.72 15.53
N SER A 181 11.43 2.73 14.24
CA SER A 181 10.65 3.82 13.61
C SER A 181 9.14 3.64 13.74
N TYR A 182 8.68 2.56 14.38
CA TYR A 182 7.26 2.31 14.59
C TYR A 182 6.69 3.17 15.73
N VAL A 183 5.55 3.83 15.49
CA VAL A 183 4.96 4.79 16.43
C VAL A 183 3.96 4.10 17.36
N LYS A 184 4.36 3.77 18.59
CA LYS A 184 3.58 2.91 19.53
C LYS A 184 2.46 3.59 20.33
N ASN A 185 2.36 4.92 20.33
CA ASN A 185 1.56 5.68 21.32
C ASN A 185 0.12 6.00 20.91
N ASP A 186 -0.36 5.43 19.81
CA ASP A 186 -1.76 5.53 19.38
C ASP A 186 -2.26 4.09 19.19
N LEU A 187 -3.39 3.69 19.80
CA LEU A 187 -3.97 2.35 19.56
C LEU A 187 -4.43 2.18 18.09
N THR A 188 -4.35 3.27 17.31
CA THR A 188 -4.48 3.28 15.86
C THR A 188 -3.13 3.42 15.14
N ALA A 189 -2.03 2.98 15.78
CA ALA A 189 -0.63 3.11 15.33
C ALA A 189 -0.31 2.57 13.93
N ASP A 190 -1.18 1.75 13.35
CA ASP A 190 -1.08 1.35 11.94
C ASP A 190 -1.49 2.49 10.97
N LYS A 191 -1.81 3.69 11.49
CA LYS A 191 -1.97 4.95 10.74
C LYS A 191 -0.65 5.60 10.33
N TYR A 192 0.49 5.17 10.88
CA TYR A 192 1.80 5.78 10.63
C TYR A 192 2.51 5.12 9.44
N PRO A 193 3.40 5.83 8.72
CA PRO A 193 4.10 5.22 7.60
C PRO A 193 4.85 3.99 8.07
N THR A 194 4.65 2.88 7.35
CA THR A 194 5.34 1.63 7.62
C THR A 194 6.85 1.87 7.75
N PRO A 195 7.51 1.34 8.79
CA PRO A 195 8.96 1.50 8.96
C PRO A 195 9.71 1.11 7.67
N GLN A 196 10.75 1.86 7.32
CA GLN A 196 11.46 1.66 6.05
C GLN A 196 12.21 0.34 5.98
N ASP A 197 12.54 -0.22 7.14
CA ASP A 197 13.16 -1.51 7.36
C ASP A 197 12.16 -2.64 7.58
N ALA A 198 10.85 -2.36 7.61
CA ALA A 198 9.85 -3.43 7.59
C ALA A 198 9.86 -4.13 6.23
N PHE A 199 9.66 -5.45 6.24
CA PHE A 199 9.66 -6.28 5.03
C PHE A 199 8.70 -5.74 3.94
N VAL A 200 7.54 -5.19 4.33
CA VAL A 200 6.58 -4.56 3.39
C VAL A 200 7.22 -3.39 2.65
N SER A 201 7.92 -2.50 3.36
CA SER A 201 8.65 -1.38 2.77
C SER A 201 9.81 -1.85 1.89
N LEU A 202 10.53 -2.90 2.30
CA LEU A 202 11.62 -3.50 1.53
C LEU A 202 11.10 -4.09 0.20
N ILE A 203 10.01 -4.84 0.24
CA ILE A 203 9.36 -5.39 -0.96
C ILE A 203 8.88 -4.26 -1.89
N GLY A 204 8.18 -3.26 -1.35
CA GLY A 204 7.70 -2.11 -2.11
C GLY A 204 8.81 -1.32 -2.80
N LYS A 205 9.94 -1.15 -2.11
CA LYS A 205 11.15 -0.52 -2.66
C LYS A 205 11.75 -1.33 -3.80
N GLU A 206 11.88 -2.65 -3.65
CA GLU A 206 12.48 -3.48 -4.70
C GLU A 206 11.56 -3.63 -5.91
N LEU A 207 10.24 -3.71 -5.71
CA LEU A 207 9.25 -3.61 -6.79
C LEU A 207 9.42 -2.29 -7.56
N SER A 208 9.48 -1.15 -6.84
CA SER A 208 9.69 0.16 -7.45
C SER A 208 10.97 0.24 -8.30
N LYS A 209 12.03 -0.44 -7.84
CA LYS A 209 13.35 -0.46 -8.47
C LYS A 209 13.42 -1.38 -9.68
N ASN A 210 12.97 -2.63 -9.56
CA ASN A 210 13.17 -3.67 -10.57
C ASN A 210 11.98 -3.81 -11.54
N LYS A 211 10.78 -3.43 -11.09
CA LYS A 211 9.52 -3.63 -11.81
C LYS A 211 8.88 -2.30 -12.27
N GLY A 212 9.50 -1.16 -11.91
CA GLY A 212 9.07 0.20 -12.22
C GLY A 212 8.21 0.79 -11.10
N PRO A 213 7.80 2.07 -11.18
CA PRO A 213 7.19 2.77 -10.04
C PRO A 213 6.05 1.97 -9.40
N ALA A 214 6.16 1.67 -8.12
CA ALA A 214 5.13 0.96 -7.38
C ALA A 214 4.48 1.87 -6.33
N VAL A 215 3.25 1.52 -5.97
CA VAL A 215 2.54 2.04 -4.80
C VAL A 215 2.47 0.90 -3.81
N THR A 216 2.81 1.19 -2.55
CA THR A 216 2.73 0.23 -1.45
C THR A 216 1.68 0.72 -0.48
N ASP A 217 0.74 -0.16 -0.19
CA ASP A 217 -0.39 0.10 0.67
C ASP A 217 -0.44 -0.96 1.76
N ASN A 218 -0.02 -0.58 2.98
CA ASN A 218 0.02 -1.49 4.10
C ASN A 218 -1.26 -1.35 4.92
N GLN A 219 -2.08 -2.40 4.89
CA GLN A 219 -3.37 -2.52 5.58
C GLN A 219 -3.25 -3.43 6.81
N ALA A 220 -2.03 -3.71 7.27
CA ALA A 220 -1.78 -4.51 8.45
C ALA A 220 -2.25 -3.82 9.72
N VAL A 221 -2.74 -4.60 10.68
CA VAL A 221 -3.19 -4.08 11.97
C VAL A 221 -2.61 -4.89 13.13
N SER A 222 -1.91 -4.20 14.02
CA SER A 222 -1.17 -4.84 15.11
C SER A 222 -2.11 -5.62 16.06
N GLY A 223 -1.77 -6.88 16.35
CA GLY A 223 -2.53 -7.74 17.27
C GLY A 223 -3.72 -8.49 16.65
N TRP A 224 -4.00 -8.30 15.36
CA TRP A 224 -5.15 -8.94 14.73
C TRP A 224 -5.00 -10.44 14.50
N THR A 225 -6.12 -11.14 14.62
CA THR A 225 -6.29 -12.53 14.22
C THR A 225 -6.75 -12.64 12.76
N SER A 226 -6.61 -13.83 12.19
CA SER A 226 -7.10 -14.13 10.85
C SER A 226 -8.62 -14.01 10.73
N GLU A 227 -9.36 -14.31 11.80
CA GLU A 227 -10.83 -14.14 11.85
C GLU A 227 -11.23 -12.66 11.70
N GLN A 228 -10.54 -11.75 12.37
CA GLN A 228 -10.82 -10.31 12.27
C GLN A 228 -10.58 -9.77 10.86
N LEU A 229 -9.51 -10.21 10.19
CA LEU A 229 -9.27 -9.88 8.78
C LEU A 229 -10.39 -10.43 7.88
N LEU A 230 -10.81 -11.68 8.09
CA LEU A 230 -11.89 -12.30 7.32
C LEU A 230 -13.21 -11.51 7.47
N ASP A 231 -13.55 -11.10 8.69
CA ASP A 231 -14.76 -10.32 8.95
C ASP A 231 -14.76 -8.98 8.20
N GLN A 232 -13.63 -8.30 8.12
CA GLN A 232 -13.51 -7.05 7.37
C GLN A 232 -13.58 -7.25 5.86
N LEU A 233 -12.90 -8.28 5.34
CA LEU A 233 -13.05 -8.69 3.95
C LEU A 233 -14.51 -9.06 3.61
N ASN A 234 -15.25 -9.63 4.56
CA ASN A 234 -16.67 -9.94 4.39
C ASN A 234 -17.55 -8.69 4.30
N ARG A 235 -17.22 -7.63 5.04
CA ARG A 235 -17.92 -6.34 4.99
C ARG A 235 -17.58 -5.48 3.78
N GLY A 236 -16.49 -5.80 3.07
CA GLY A 236 -16.00 -5.00 1.94
C GLY A 236 -15.18 -3.79 2.38
N ASP A 237 -14.68 -3.78 3.61
CA ASP A 237 -13.96 -2.65 4.22
C ASP A 237 -12.64 -2.31 3.47
N TYR A 238 -12.13 -3.28 2.71
CA TYR A 238 -10.89 -3.19 1.91
C TYR A 238 -11.12 -3.13 0.39
N ASP A 239 -12.37 -3.01 -0.09
CA ASP A 239 -12.66 -2.99 -1.53
C ASP A 239 -11.91 -1.86 -2.27
N ALA A 240 -11.72 -0.71 -1.62
CA ALA A 240 -10.96 0.42 -2.17
C ALA A 240 -9.46 0.11 -2.30
N ALA A 241 -8.86 -0.45 -1.25
CA ALA A 241 -7.44 -0.84 -1.24
C ALA A 241 -7.17 -1.95 -2.25
N LEU A 242 -8.04 -2.96 -2.32
CA LEU A 242 -7.93 -4.12 -3.22
C LEU A 242 -8.21 -3.78 -4.68
N LYS A 243 -8.89 -2.67 -4.95
CA LYS A 243 -9.18 -2.23 -6.31
C LYS A 243 -7.87 -2.02 -7.08
N ASN A 244 -7.73 -2.75 -8.18
CA ASN A 244 -6.53 -2.78 -9.05
C ASN A 244 -5.25 -3.22 -8.33
N ALA A 245 -5.33 -3.97 -7.22
CA ALA A 245 -4.16 -4.58 -6.62
C ALA A 245 -3.51 -5.57 -7.61
N ASP A 246 -2.19 -5.52 -7.72
CA ASP A 246 -1.39 -6.39 -8.58
C ASP A 246 -0.64 -7.46 -7.77
N VAL A 247 -0.15 -7.06 -6.60
CA VAL A 247 0.59 -7.90 -5.67
C VAL A 247 -0.06 -7.79 -4.30
N ILE A 248 -0.37 -8.92 -3.67
CA ILE A 248 -0.91 -8.97 -2.31
C ILE A 248 0.00 -9.84 -1.46
N THR A 249 0.50 -9.33 -0.34
CA THR A 249 1.12 -10.17 0.69
C THR A 249 0.19 -10.35 1.86
N VAL A 250 0.12 -11.55 2.43
CA VAL A 250 -0.66 -11.86 3.63
C VAL A 250 0.27 -12.44 4.69
N THR A 251 0.31 -11.82 5.87
CA THR A 251 1.07 -12.27 7.04
C THR A 251 0.17 -12.21 8.26
N ILE A 252 -0.66 -13.25 8.42
CA ILE A 252 -1.63 -13.35 9.52
C ILE A 252 -1.86 -14.81 9.90
N GLY A 253 -2.37 -15.03 11.11
CA GLY A 253 -2.61 -16.36 11.69
C GLY A 253 -1.90 -16.54 13.02
N SER A 254 -0.75 -15.89 13.22
CA SER A 254 0.05 -16.08 14.43
C SER A 254 -0.71 -15.73 15.70
N ASN A 255 -1.54 -14.67 15.70
CA ASN A 255 -2.32 -14.26 16.88
C ASN A 255 -3.48 -15.21 17.22
N ASP A 256 -4.04 -15.93 16.24
CA ASP A 256 -5.05 -16.96 16.48
C ASP A 256 -4.52 -18.07 17.39
N LEU A 257 -3.19 -18.30 17.35
CA LEU A 257 -2.48 -19.26 18.20
C LEU A 257 -1.81 -18.59 19.41
N MET A 258 -1.11 -17.47 19.19
CA MET A 258 -0.25 -16.83 20.18
C MET A 258 -1.06 -16.16 21.29
N GLY A 259 -2.26 -15.64 21.02
CA GLY A 259 -3.13 -15.08 22.06
C GLY A 259 -3.44 -16.11 23.14
N PRO A 260 -4.10 -17.25 22.80
CA PRO A 260 -4.37 -18.31 23.78
C PRO A 260 -3.11 -18.93 24.38
N PHE A 261 -2.02 -19.06 23.62
CA PHE A 261 -0.74 -19.57 24.13
C PHE A 261 -0.17 -18.67 25.23
N MET A 262 -0.12 -17.36 24.98
CA MET A 262 0.35 -16.37 25.95
C MET A 262 -0.56 -16.30 27.18
N GLU A 263 -1.87 -16.44 27.01
CA GLU A 263 -2.79 -16.50 28.14
C GLU A 263 -2.48 -17.68 29.08
N ILE A 264 -2.19 -18.87 28.54
CA ILE A 264 -1.76 -20.03 29.34
C ILE A 264 -0.47 -19.72 30.11
N VAL A 265 0.51 -19.10 29.44
CA VAL A 265 1.78 -18.71 30.06
C VAL A 265 1.56 -17.69 31.18
N GLU A 266 0.82 -16.63 30.91
CA GLU A 266 0.51 -15.56 31.88
C GLU A 266 -0.24 -16.09 33.10
N GLN A 267 -1.23 -16.96 32.90
CA GLN A 267 -1.96 -17.60 34.00
C GLN A 267 -1.05 -18.47 34.88
N ALA A 268 -0.16 -19.26 34.26
CA ALA A 268 0.78 -20.10 34.99
C ALA A 268 1.79 -19.26 35.80
N VAL A 269 2.33 -18.18 35.22
CA VAL A 269 3.23 -17.27 35.93
C VAL A 269 2.50 -16.57 37.08
N ALA A 270 1.28 -16.09 36.85
CA ALA A 270 0.50 -15.40 37.87
C ALA A 270 0.17 -16.29 39.08
N ALA A 271 -0.04 -17.60 38.86
CA ALA A 271 -0.29 -18.56 39.94
C ALA A 271 0.89 -18.69 40.91
N GLU A 272 2.12 -18.71 40.40
CA GLU A 272 3.33 -18.95 41.22
C GLU A 272 3.99 -17.66 41.73
N PHE A 273 3.95 -16.59 40.93
CA PHE A 273 4.68 -15.34 41.19
C PHE A 273 3.76 -14.14 41.51
N GLY A 274 2.44 -14.29 41.39
CA GLY A 274 1.45 -13.24 41.59
C GLY A 274 1.28 -12.33 40.37
N GLN A 275 0.32 -11.40 40.41
CA GLN A 275 -0.01 -10.47 39.31
C GLN A 275 1.07 -9.40 39.00
N ALA A 276 2.32 -9.60 39.41
CA ALA A 276 3.42 -8.70 39.05
C ALA A 276 3.71 -8.84 37.55
N LYS A 277 2.90 -8.15 36.74
CA LYS A 277 3.00 -7.88 35.30
C LYS A 277 4.10 -8.67 34.58
N VAL A 278 3.77 -9.90 34.17
CA VAL A 278 4.26 -10.37 32.87
C VAL A 278 3.62 -9.43 31.87
N LYS A 279 4.35 -8.39 31.48
CA LYS A 279 3.91 -7.47 30.44
C LYS A 279 4.27 -8.14 29.12
N GLY A 280 3.43 -9.07 28.67
CA GLY A 280 3.35 -9.38 27.25
C GLY A 280 3.11 -8.07 26.49
N VAL A 281 3.83 -7.90 25.39
CA VAL A 281 3.60 -6.90 24.34
C VAL A 281 3.97 -5.43 24.64
N ASN A 282 4.34 -5.00 25.86
CA ASN A 282 4.79 -3.59 26.07
C ASN A 282 5.80 -3.38 27.23
N GLY A 283 6.84 -4.22 27.26
CA GLY A 283 8.03 -4.07 28.09
C GLY A 283 8.02 -4.98 29.31
N VAL A 284 8.88 -6.01 29.29
CA VAL A 284 9.10 -6.87 30.46
C VAL A 284 10.17 -6.23 31.35
N GLY A 285 9.85 -6.08 32.63
CA GLY A 285 10.76 -5.54 33.64
C GLY A 285 11.65 -6.62 34.24
N ALA A 286 12.93 -6.28 34.48
CA ALA A 286 13.91 -7.11 35.16
C ALA A 286 13.38 -7.66 36.51
N LEU A 287 13.44 -8.97 36.71
CA LEU A 287 13.20 -9.58 38.01
C LEU A 287 14.44 -9.37 38.91
N LYS A 288 14.43 -8.34 39.76
CA LYS A 288 15.43 -8.12 40.82
C LYS A 288 14.90 -8.58 42.18
N ARG A 289 15.42 -9.66 42.80
CA ARG A 289 15.05 -10.04 44.20
C ARG A 289 16.18 -10.72 45.01
N PRO A 290 16.30 -10.48 46.35
CA PRO A 290 17.39 -11.01 47.19
C PRO A 290 17.18 -12.43 47.76
N ILE A 291 18.26 -12.97 48.35
CA ILE A 291 18.73 -14.37 48.45
C ILE A 291 18.02 -15.36 49.43
N PRO A 292 17.30 -15.02 50.53
CA PRO A 292 16.67 -16.03 51.41
C PRO A 292 15.57 -16.89 50.74
N VAL A 293 15.31 -16.59 49.46
CA VAL A 293 14.19 -16.96 48.62
C VAL A 293 14.55 -18.08 47.64
N VAL A 294 15.82 -18.53 47.56
CA VAL A 294 16.30 -19.44 46.49
C VAL A 294 15.56 -20.78 46.45
N ASN A 295 15.36 -21.49 47.57
CA ASN A 295 14.61 -22.76 47.57
C ASN A 295 13.13 -22.55 47.20
N GLN A 296 12.51 -21.47 47.69
CA GLN A 296 11.12 -21.12 47.34
C GLN A 296 11.00 -20.66 45.88
N PHE A 297 12.03 -20.00 45.34
CA PHE A 297 12.10 -19.56 43.96
C PHE A 297 12.24 -20.75 43.02
N VAL A 298 13.16 -21.67 43.31
CA VAL A 298 13.32 -22.93 42.59
C VAL A 298 12.05 -23.77 42.65
N GLU A 299 11.39 -23.85 43.81
CA GLU A 299 10.12 -24.55 43.96
C GLU A 299 9.01 -23.92 43.10
N LYS A 300 8.87 -22.59 43.13
CA LYS A 300 7.90 -21.85 42.29
C LYS A 300 8.19 -21.98 40.80
N LEU A 301 9.46 -21.90 40.40
CA LEU A 301 9.87 -22.04 39.01
C LEU A 301 9.68 -23.49 38.52
N SER A 302 9.89 -24.47 39.39
CA SER A 302 9.58 -25.87 39.10
C SER A 302 8.08 -26.09 38.89
N LYS A 303 7.25 -25.55 39.80
CA LYS A 303 5.78 -25.58 39.67
C LYS A 303 5.28 -24.88 38.40
N LEU A 304 5.88 -23.75 38.05
CA LEU A 304 5.60 -23.04 36.80
C LEU A 304 5.90 -23.94 35.60
N ILE A 305 7.10 -24.52 35.52
CA ILE A 305 7.48 -25.41 34.42
C ILE A 305 6.53 -26.62 34.33
N ASP A 306 6.22 -27.27 35.45
CA ASP A 306 5.31 -28.41 35.48
C ASP A 306 3.89 -28.02 35.02
N SER A 307 3.40 -26.86 35.46
CA SER A 307 2.12 -26.30 35.03
C SER A 307 2.10 -26.01 33.53
N LEU A 308 3.15 -25.39 32.99
CA LEU A 308 3.26 -25.12 31.55
C LEU A 308 3.31 -26.41 30.74
N LYS A 309 4.11 -27.41 31.18
CA LYS A 309 4.15 -28.73 30.52
C LYS A 309 2.79 -29.39 30.48
N LEU A 310 2.03 -29.33 31.57
CA LEU A 310 0.70 -29.91 31.65
C LEU A 310 -0.29 -29.17 30.74
N ASN A 311 -0.29 -27.84 30.76
CA ASN A 311 -1.31 -27.03 30.10
C ASN A 311 -1.02 -26.78 28.61
N LEU A 312 0.23 -26.83 28.18
CA LEU A 312 0.64 -26.70 26.78
C LEU A 312 0.71 -28.05 26.05
N ASN A 313 0.77 -29.17 26.76
CA ASN A 313 0.78 -30.48 26.11
C ASN A 313 -0.61 -30.88 25.65
N ASP A 314 -0.79 -31.03 24.33
CA ASP A 314 -2.06 -31.44 23.69
C ASP A 314 -3.29 -30.59 24.13
N ASN A 315 -3.06 -29.30 24.35
CA ASN A 315 -4.09 -28.33 24.67
C ASN A 315 -5.20 -28.28 23.60
N GLN A 316 -6.44 -28.48 24.04
CA GLN A 316 -7.61 -28.54 23.16
C GLN A 316 -7.93 -27.20 22.48
N THR A 317 -7.77 -26.08 23.18
CA THR A 317 -8.04 -24.73 22.64
C THR A 317 -7.05 -24.41 21.51
N LEU A 318 -5.75 -24.64 21.74
CA LEU A 318 -4.72 -24.42 20.72
C LEU A 318 -4.91 -25.35 19.51
N ASN A 319 -5.27 -26.62 19.75
CA ASN A 319 -5.61 -27.57 18.67
C ASN A 319 -6.83 -27.11 17.86
N ALA A 320 -7.88 -26.60 18.51
CA ALA A 320 -9.08 -26.10 17.84
C ALA A 320 -8.77 -24.88 16.97
N ALA A 321 -7.97 -23.93 17.48
CA ALA A 321 -7.55 -22.75 16.71
C ALA A 321 -6.77 -23.13 15.44
N CYS A 322 -5.86 -24.13 15.54
CA CYS A 322 -5.13 -24.63 14.38
C CYS A 322 -6.08 -25.20 13.30
N LEU A 323 -7.07 -26.00 13.71
CA LEU A 323 -8.05 -26.61 12.80
C LEU A 323 -8.99 -25.57 12.20
N GLU A 324 -9.43 -24.59 12.98
CA GLU A 324 -10.29 -23.50 12.52
C GLU A 324 -9.62 -22.65 11.44
N PHE A 325 -8.36 -22.28 11.67
CA PHE A 325 -7.56 -21.57 10.66
C PHE A 325 -7.41 -22.41 9.38
N GLN A 326 -7.00 -23.67 9.53
CA GLN A 326 -6.71 -24.57 8.43
C GLN A 326 -7.94 -24.89 7.57
N ASP A 327 -9.06 -25.20 8.20
CA ASP A 327 -10.23 -25.78 7.53
C ASP A 327 -11.26 -24.72 7.11
N LYS A 328 -11.25 -23.54 7.74
CA LYS A 328 -12.27 -22.52 7.51
C LYS A 328 -11.67 -21.17 7.14
N ILE A 329 -10.84 -20.58 8.00
CA ILE A 329 -10.51 -19.16 7.89
C ILE A 329 -9.57 -18.89 6.71
N GLN A 330 -8.46 -19.62 6.58
CA GLN A 330 -7.50 -19.41 5.50
C GLN A 330 -8.14 -19.59 4.11
N PRO A 331 -8.90 -20.67 3.82
CA PRO A 331 -9.64 -20.79 2.56
C PRO A 331 -10.63 -19.64 2.30
N ALA A 332 -11.33 -19.17 3.34
CA ALA A 332 -12.33 -18.11 3.20
C ALA A 332 -11.68 -16.75 2.90
N ILE A 333 -10.57 -16.41 3.56
CA ILE A 333 -9.79 -15.20 3.24
C ILE A 333 -9.33 -15.24 1.80
N LEU A 334 -8.74 -16.36 1.36
CA LEU A 334 -8.24 -16.51 -0.01
C LEU A 334 -9.36 -16.33 -1.04
N GLN A 335 -10.53 -16.92 -0.78
CA GLN A 335 -11.72 -16.75 -1.64
C GLN A 335 -12.12 -15.27 -1.75
N LYS A 336 -12.08 -14.52 -0.65
CA LYS A 336 -12.44 -13.10 -0.61
C LYS A 336 -11.44 -12.24 -1.37
N LEU A 337 -10.15 -12.49 -1.16
CA LEU A 337 -9.08 -11.78 -1.88
C LEU A 337 -9.16 -12.00 -3.38
N HIS A 338 -9.34 -13.24 -3.85
CA HIS A 338 -9.54 -13.51 -5.28
C HIS A 338 -10.79 -12.85 -5.87
N LYS A 339 -11.86 -12.75 -5.08
CA LYS A 339 -13.08 -12.09 -5.54
C LYS A 339 -12.88 -10.58 -5.67
N ALA A 340 -12.23 -9.96 -4.71
CA ALA A 340 -12.01 -8.51 -4.66
C ALA A 340 -10.90 -8.05 -5.62
N ALA A 341 -9.86 -8.87 -5.81
CA ALA A 341 -8.70 -8.58 -6.66
C ALA A 341 -8.37 -9.77 -7.58
N PRO A 342 -9.21 -10.04 -8.61
CA PRO A 342 -9.07 -11.23 -9.46
C PRO A 342 -7.80 -11.27 -10.32
N GLY A 343 -7.12 -10.14 -10.50
CA GLY A 343 -5.87 -10.03 -11.25
C GLY A 343 -4.61 -10.01 -10.39
N ALA A 344 -4.73 -10.04 -9.06
CA ALA A 344 -3.59 -9.94 -8.16
C ALA A 344 -2.89 -11.29 -7.97
N GLU A 345 -1.56 -11.26 -7.94
CA GLU A 345 -0.75 -12.37 -7.42
C GLU A 345 -0.71 -12.30 -5.89
N ILE A 346 -1.14 -13.36 -5.22
CA ILE A 346 -1.21 -13.44 -3.75
C ILE A 346 -0.01 -14.23 -3.23
N TYR A 347 0.65 -13.71 -2.20
CA TYR A 347 1.79 -14.32 -1.52
C TYR A 347 1.46 -14.43 -0.04
N TRP A 348 1.51 -15.62 0.53
CA TRP A 348 1.14 -15.85 1.93
C TRP A 348 2.29 -16.50 2.68
N THR A 349 2.76 -15.84 3.74
CA THR A 349 3.81 -16.37 4.60
C THR A 349 3.28 -17.49 5.50
N THR A 350 4.08 -18.53 5.70
CA THR A 350 3.85 -19.49 6.78
C THR A 350 4.20 -18.84 8.12
N LEU A 351 3.78 -19.46 9.23
CA LEU A 351 4.14 -19.01 10.56
C LEU A 351 5.55 -19.51 10.90
N TYR A 352 6.35 -18.68 11.57
CA TYR A 352 7.62 -19.09 12.15
C TYR A 352 7.50 -19.33 13.66
N ASN A 353 8.46 -20.03 14.25
CA ASN A 353 8.55 -20.23 15.69
C ASN A 353 9.38 -19.12 16.36
N PRO A 354 8.75 -18.17 17.09
CA PRO A 354 9.50 -17.07 17.68
C PRO A 354 10.41 -17.49 18.84
N PHE A 355 10.18 -18.68 19.41
CA PHE A 355 10.90 -19.22 20.56
C PHE A 355 11.95 -20.27 20.15
N TYR A 356 12.36 -20.31 18.89
CA TYR A 356 13.35 -21.27 18.43
C TYR A 356 14.65 -21.15 19.24
N GLY A 357 15.16 -22.27 19.78
CA GLY A 357 16.37 -22.28 20.60
C GLY A 357 16.20 -21.79 22.04
N GLU A 358 15.03 -21.26 22.40
CA GLU A 358 14.78 -20.66 23.70
C GLU A 358 14.32 -21.69 24.73
N GLU A 359 15.14 -21.87 25.77
CA GLU A 359 14.90 -22.81 26.86
C GLU A 359 14.81 -22.08 28.20
N LEU A 360 13.71 -22.30 28.92
CA LEU A 360 13.62 -21.94 30.33
C LEU A 360 14.36 -23.01 31.15
N ASP A 361 15.68 -22.88 31.25
CA ASP A 361 16.55 -23.77 32.03
C ASP A 361 17.10 -23.07 33.29
N ILE A 362 16.66 -23.53 34.45
CA ILE A 362 17.10 -23.03 35.76
C ILE A 362 18.62 -23.11 35.91
N LYS A 363 19.26 -24.14 35.36
CA LYS A 363 20.71 -24.35 35.45
C LYS A 363 21.47 -23.27 34.68
N LYS A 364 20.95 -22.83 33.52
CA LYS A 364 21.52 -21.74 32.71
C LYS A 364 21.26 -20.38 33.35
N LEU A 365 20.06 -20.17 33.87
CA LEU A 365 19.65 -18.86 34.40
C LEU A 365 20.25 -18.57 35.80
N VAL A 366 20.45 -19.59 36.63
CA VAL A 366 20.94 -19.46 38.02
C VAL A 366 22.06 -20.47 38.32
N PRO A 367 23.22 -20.42 37.63
CA PRO A 367 24.31 -21.39 37.82
C PRO A 367 24.89 -21.41 39.24
N GLY A 368 24.83 -20.28 39.97
CA GLY A 368 25.25 -20.20 41.37
C GLY A 368 24.49 -21.14 42.31
N LEU A 369 23.28 -21.56 41.92
CA LEU A 369 22.45 -22.51 42.65
C LEU A 369 23.16 -23.84 42.88
N LYS A 370 24.04 -24.29 41.96
CA LYS A 370 24.81 -25.53 42.07
C LYS A 370 25.57 -25.67 43.39
N ASN A 371 26.02 -24.54 43.95
CA ASN A 371 26.79 -24.49 45.20
C ASN A 371 25.92 -24.48 46.46
N THR A 372 24.59 -24.42 46.30
CA THR A 372 23.63 -24.24 47.41
C THR A 372 22.63 -25.37 47.57
N VAL A 373 22.44 -26.21 46.54
CA VAL A 373 21.51 -27.35 46.56
C VAL A 373 22.29 -28.67 46.50
N SER A 374 21.63 -29.78 46.86
CA SER A 374 22.25 -31.11 46.72
C SER A 374 22.52 -31.44 45.25
N GLU A 375 23.53 -32.28 44.98
CA GLU A 375 23.82 -32.76 43.61
C GLU A 375 22.60 -33.43 42.96
N ASN A 376 21.83 -34.18 43.75
CA ASN A 376 20.57 -34.78 43.29
C ASN A 376 19.52 -33.71 42.93
N THR A 377 19.37 -32.65 43.73
CA THR A 377 18.46 -31.54 43.42
C THR A 377 18.91 -30.83 42.16
N TRP A 378 20.20 -30.49 42.05
CA TRP A 378 20.79 -29.82 40.90
C TRP A 378 20.56 -30.61 39.61
N ASN A 379 20.86 -31.92 39.61
CA ASN A 379 20.72 -32.75 38.41
C ASN A 379 19.26 -32.88 37.95
N ASN A 380 18.31 -32.85 38.88
CA ASN A 380 16.87 -33.00 38.63
C ASN A 380 16.09 -31.67 38.53
N LEU A 381 16.77 -30.52 38.43
CA LEU A 381 16.07 -29.25 38.18
C LEU A 381 15.33 -29.31 36.83
N PRO A 382 14.06 -28.88 36.78
CA PRO A 382 13.28 -28.92 35.56
C PRO A 382 13.75 -27.85 34.58
N SER A 383 13.64 -28.17 33.29
CA SER A 383 13.69 -27.19 32.20
C SER A 383 12.46 -27.31 31.30
N LEU A 384 12.19 -26.27 30.53
CA LEU A 384 11.14 -26.24 29.50
C LEU A 384 11.74 -25.69 28.21
N ASP A 385 11.76 -26.51 27.17
CA ASP A 385 12.06 -26.08 25.81
C ASP A 385 10.81 -25.41 25.22
N LEU A 386 10.74 -24.08 25.35
CA LEU A 386 9.57 -23.31 24.93
C LEU A 386 9.41 -23.38 23.41
N GLY A 387 10.53 -23.41 22.69
CA GLY A 387 10.60 -23.63 21.25
C GLY A 387 9.90 -24.92 20.82
N ALA A 388 10.20 -26.05 21.46
CA ALA A 388 9.59 -27.33 21.14
C ALA A 388 8.07 -27.36 21.40
N TYR A 389 7.61 -26.72 22.48
CA TYR A 389 6.17 -26.64 22.76
C TYR A 389 5.43 -25.72 21.78
N GLY A 390 6.03 -24.60 21.39
CA GLY A 390 5.51 -23.73 20.33
C GLY A 390 5.44 -24.45 18.98
N ALA A 391 6.49 -25.19 18.63
CA ALA A 391 6.61 -25.92 17.37
C ALA A 391 5.44 -26.88 17.12
N ILE A 392 4.95 -27.61 18.14
CA ILE A 392 3.81 -28.53 18.02
C ILE A 392 2.60 -27.88 17.33
N TYR A 393 2.28 -26.64 17.72
CA TYR A 393 1.09 -25.95 17.23
C TYR A 393 1.37 -25.16 15.95
N ILE A 394 2.54 -24.54 15.84
CA ILE A 394 2.95 -23.80 14.65
C ILE A 394 3.07 -24.76 13.46
N GLU A 395 3.63 -25.96 13.64
CA GLU A 395 3.68 -26.99 12.60
C GLU A 395 2.29 -27.48 12.19
N LYS A 396 1.35 -27.60 13.15
CA LYS A 396 -0.05 -27.95 12.89
C LYS A 396 -0.74 -26.86 12.06
N MET A 397 -0.61 -25.61 12.46
CA MET A 397 -1.17 -24.48 11.74
C MET A 397 -0.56 -24.36 10.33
N ASN A 398 0.75 -24.61 10.21
CA ASN A 398 1.45 -24.63 8.93
C ASN A 398 0.99 -25.77 8.00
N GLN A 399 0.27 -26.80 8.49
CA GLN A 399 -0.38 -27.77 7.61
C GLN A 399 -1.46 -27.14 6.73
N ALA A 400 -2.01 -25.98 7.10
CA ALA A 400 -2.94 -25.24 6.25
C ALA A 400 -2.33 -24.91 4.88
N PHE A 401 -1.06 -24.49 4.86
CA PHE A 401 -0.36 -24.14 3.62
C PHE A 401 0.00 -25.35 2.77
N LYS A 402 0.11 -26.54 3.37
CA LYS A 402 0.30 -27.81 2.65
C LYS A 402 -1.01 -28.38 2.11
N LYS A 403 -2.12 -28.15 2.82
CA LYS A 403 -3.45 -28.65 2.47
C LYS A 403 -4.14 -27.77 1.41
N ASN A 404 -4.04 -26.46 1.56
CA ASN A 404 -4.67 -25.46 0.70
C ASN A 404 -3.57 -24.75 -0.10
N THR A 405 -3.18 -25.27 -1.26
CA THR A 405 -2.00 -24.77 -2.02
C THR A 405 -2.35 -23.98 -3.28
N ALA A 406 -3.62 -24.00 -3.71
CA ALA A 406 -4.05 -23.34 -4.93
C ALA A 406 -4.41 -21.87 -4.67
N GLY A 407 -4.13 -20.98 -5.61
CA GLY A 407 -4.57 -19.58 -5.59
C GLY A 407 -3.58 -18.58 -4.97
N TYR A 408 -2.45 -19.03 -4.44
CA TYR A 408 -1.41 -18.14 -3.92
C TYR A 408 -0.03 -18.81 -3.97
N HIS A 409 1.01 -18.03 -3.75
CA HIS A 409 2.38 -18.51 -3.57
C HIS A 409 2.72 -18.51 -2.08
N SER A 410 3.03 -19.68 -1.51
CA SER A 410 3.47 -19.77 -0.12
C SER A 410 4.92 -19.31 0.02
N ILE A 411 5.19 -18.48 1.02
CA ILE A 411 6.54 -18.07 1.44
C ILE A 411 6.85 -18.80 2.75
N ASP A 412 7.73 -19.79 2.70
CA ASP A 412 8.11 -20.57 3.89
C ASP A 412 9.02 -19.74 4.79
N LEU A 413 8.49 -19.37 5.96
CA LEU A 413 9.25 -18.73 7.03
C LEU A 413 9.68 -19.72 8.11
N TYR A 414 9.09 -20.92 8.17
CA TYR A 414 9.24 -21.79 9.35
C TYR A 414 10.69 -22.28 9.50
N GLU A 415 11.23 -22.94 8.48
CA GLU A 415 12.61 -23.43 8.53
C GLU A 415 13.65 -22.30 8.52
N PRO A 416 13.52 -21.24 7.69
CA PRO A 416 14.49 -20.14 7.70
C PRO A 416 14.59 -19.38 9.04
N PHE A 417 13.52 -19.36 9.84
CA PHE A 417 13.51 -18.76 11.17
C PHE A 417 14.01 -19.69 12.28
N ASN A 418 14.36 -20.94 11.97
CA ASN A 418 14.96 -21.86 12.93
C ASN A 418 16.46 -21.53 13.16
N GLN A 419 16.73 -20.28 13.54
CA GLN A 419 18.04 -19.76 13.93
C GLN A 419 17.89 -18.62 14.94
N GLU A 420 18.93 -18.40 15.75
CA GLU A 420 18.97 -17.37 16.80
C GLU A 420 18.96 -15.96 16.19
N ASP A 421 18.63 -14.96 17.02
CA ASP A 421 18.73 -13.51 16.72
C ASP A 421 17.87 -12.97 15.56
N LEU A 422 16.77 -13.62 15.20
CA LEU A 422 15.79 -13.11 14.21
C LEU A 422 14.55 -12.47 14.83
N THR A 423 14.33 -12.69 16.12
CA THR A 423 13.22 -12.15 16.90
C THR A 423 13.74 -11.36 18.08
N ASN A 424 12.84 -10.68 18.78
CA ASN A 424 13.17 -10.00 20.03
C ASN A 424 13.14 -10.94 21.25
N VAL A 425 12.87 -12.23 21.07
CA VAL A 425 12.84 -13.16 22.21
C VAL A 425 14.25 -13.31 22.75
N GLU A 426 14.38 -13.16 24.07
CA GLU A 426 15.65 -13.28 24.77
C GLU A 426 15.39 -13.81 26.20
N ILE A 427 15.78 -15.07 26.46
CA ILE A 427 15.74 -15.68 27.79
C ILE A 427 17.18 -15.88 28.28
N THR A 428 17.75 -14.83 28.87
CA THR A 428 19.18 -14.78 29.22
C THR A 428 19.41 -14.38 30.68
N ARG A 429 20.64 -14.61 31.13
CA ARG A 429 21.18 -14.04 32.37
C ARG A 429 21.99 -12.80 32.01
N ASP A 430 21.74 -11.69 32.70
CA ASP A 430 22.46 -10.43 32.55
C ASP A 430 23.97 -10.64 32.79
N ASP A 431 24.79 -10.15 31.87
CA ASP A 431 26.25 -10.28 31.89
C ASP A 431 26.91 -9.49 33.04
N ASN A 432 26.20 -8.51 33.61
CA ASN A 432 26.64 -7.73 34.75
C ASN A 432 26.38 -8.42 36.10
N SER A 433 25.68 -9.56 36.09
CA SER A 433 25.47 -10.35 37.31
C SER A 433 26.78 -11.00 37.77
N THR A 434 27.10 -10.92 39.07
CA THR A 434 28.32 -11.54 39.58
C THR A 434 28.22 -13.08 39.50
N PRO A 435 29.09 -13.77 38.74
CA PRO A 435 29.04 -15.21 38.63
C PRO A 435 29.29 -15.83 40.01
N ASN A 436 28.43 -16.75 40.43
CA ASN A 436 28.57 -17.57 41.64
C ASN A 436 28.11 -16.97 42.99
N ILE A 437 27.44 -15.81 43.01
CA ILE A 437 26.73 -15.34 44.21
C ILE A 437 25.23 -15.63 44.02
N PRO A 438 24.67 -16.66 44.69
CA PRO A 438 23.26 -17.03 44.55
C PRO A 438 22.36 -15.84 44.87
N GLY A 439 21.51 -15.40 43.93
CA GLY A 439 20.54 -14.31 44.09
C GLY A 439 21.06 -12.88 43.92
N ASP A 440 22.23 -12.71 43.30
CA ASP A 440 22.65 -11.48 42.60
C ASP A 440 22.43 -11.58 41.06
N ASP A 441 21.82 -12.68 40.61
CA ASP A 441 21.54 -12.97 39.22
C ASP A 441 20.36 -12.11 38.73
N ILE A 442 20.59 -11.31 37.69
CA ILE A 442 19.54 -10.60 36.97
C ILE A 442 19.18 -11.46 35.75
N ILE A 443 17.90 -11.77 35.60
CA ILE A 443 17.38 -12.59 34.50
C ILE A 443 16.60 -11.68 33.55
N ASN A 444 16.97 -11.71 32.27
CA ASN A 444 16.22 -11.13 31.18
C ASN A 444 15.22 -12.17 30.66
N LEU A 445 13.93 -11.83 30.71
CA LEU A 445 12.84 -12.65 30.18
C LEU A 445 12.08 -11.83 29.17
N ASN A 446 12.66 -11.60 27.99
CA ASN A 446 11.95 -10.98 26.89
C ASN A 446 11.25 -12.07 26.06
N ILE A 447 9.93 -12.02 26.00
CA ILE A 447 9.10 -12.97 25.24
C ILE A 447 8.43 -12.31 24.05
N ASP A 448 8.96 -11.17 23.61
CA ASP A 448 8.45 -10.43 22.47
C ASP A 448 8.68 -11.22 21.16
N PRO A 449 7.63 -11.79 20.53
CA PRO A 449 7.78 -12.75 19.44
C PRO A 449 8.06 -12.09 18.09
N HIS A 450 8.03 -10.75 18.04
CA HIS A 450 8.14 -10.01 16.79
C HIS A 450 9.53 -10.13 16.18
N PRO A 451 9.64 -10.13 14.85
CA PRO A 451 10.93 -10.15 14.19
C PRO A 451 11.64 -8.82 14.45
N ASN A 452 12.95 -8.89 14.62
CA ASN A 452 13.80 -7.71 14.69
C ASN A 452 14.15 -7.23 13.26
N HIS A 453 15.12 -6.32 13.13
CA HIS A 453 15.55 -5.81 11.84
C HIS A 453 16.00 -6.92 10.88
N GLU A 454 16.79 -7.87 11.38
CA GLU A 454 17.31 -9.02 10.65
C GLU A 454 16.18 -9.98 10.24
N GLY A 455 15.20 -10.23 11.13
CA GLY A 455 14.02 -11.02 10.81
C GLY A 455 13.16 -10.41 9.70
N HIS A 456 12.95 -9.09 9.73
CA HIS A 456 12.24 -8.39 8.66
C HIS A 456 12.99 -8.44 7.31
N GLN A 457 14.31 -8.30 7.33
CA GLN A 457 15.14 -8.46 6.13
C GLN A 457 15.02 -9.89 5.58
N LEU A 458 15.06 -10.92 6.43
CA LEU A 458 14.91 -12.31 6.00
C LEU A 458 13.55 -12.57 5.35
N ILE A 459 12.44 -12.05 5.92
CA ILE A 459 11.11 -12.18 5.30
C ILE A 459 11.10 -11.59 3.88
N ALA A 460 11.70 -10.41 3.69
CA ALA A 460 11.81 -9.79 2.38
C ALA A 460 12.68 -10.63 1.42
N ASP A 461 13.82 -11.13 1.89
CA ASP A 461 14.75 -11.95 1.10
C ASP A 461 14.14 -13.29 0.65
N LEU A 462 13.19 -13.83 1.41
CA LEU A 462 12.44 -15.04 1.05
C LEU A 462 11.28 -14.73 0.08
N ALA A 463 10.58 -13.61 0.29
CA ALA A 463 9.43 -13.24 -0.53
C ALA A 463 9.84 -12.74 -1.93
N LEU A 464 10.88 -11.91 -2.01
CA LEU A 464 11.29 -11.23 -3.24
C LEU A 464 11.61 -12.17 -4.39
N PRO A 465 12.42 -13.24 -4.24
CA PRO A 465 12.71 -14.16 -5.34
C PRO A 465 11.46 -14.85 -5.90
N VAL A 466 10.48 -15.13 -5.04
CA VAL A 466 9.20 -15.71 -5.46
C VAL A 466 8.43 -14.67 -6.27
N ILE A 467 8.23 -13.47 -5.73
CA ILE A 467 7.55 -12.35 -6.40
C ILE A 467 8.21 -12.04 -7.75
N GLU A 468 9.54 -11.97 -7.81
CA GLU A 468 10.27 -11.64 -9.03
C GLU A 468 10.05 -12.66 -10.15
N ARG A 469 9.91 -13.93 -9.79
CA ARG A 469 9.68 -15.05 -10.70
C ARG A 469 8.23 -15.13 -11.18
N THR A 470 7.26 -14.83 -10.32
CA THR A 470 5.84 -15.08 -10.58
C THR A 470 5.09 -13.83 -11.01
N TYR A 471 5.50 -12.65 -10.55
CA TYR A 471 4.88 -11.39 -10.90
C TYR A 471 5.67 -10.63 -11.98
N THR A 472 4.95 -10.29 -13.05
CA THR A 472 5.39 -9.35 -14.07
C THR A 472 4.36 -8.23 -14.13
N PRO A 473 4.75 -6.96 -13.91
CA PRO A 473 3.85 -5.84 -14.05
C PRO A 473 3.18 -5.86 -15.42
N GLY A 474 1.88 -5.57 -15.42
CA GLY A 474 1.21 -5.19 -16.65
C GLY A 474 1.94 -3.99 -17.27
N MET A 475 1.93 -3.90 -18.61
CA MET A 475 2.22 -2.61 -19.24
C MET A 475 1.29 -1.55 -18.63
N PRO A 476 1.71 -0.29 -18.45
CA PRO A 476 0.81 0.77 -17.97
C PRO A 476 -0.48 0.72 -18.79
N ALA A 477 -1.62 0.88 -18.10
CA ALA A 477 -2.98 0.67 -18.61
C ALA A 477 -3.10 0.88 -20.13
N ALA A 478 -3.58 -0.15 -20.84
CA ALA A 478 -3.67 -0.28 -22.29
C ALA A 478 -4.50 0.80 -23.04
N ASP A 479 -4.88 1.89 -22.37
CA ASP A 479 -5.65 3.01 -22.93
C ASP A 479 -4.79 4.21 -23.36
N LEU A 480 -3.49 4.27 -22.99
CA LEU A 480 -2.63 5.39 -23.38
C LEU A 480 -2.02 5.15 -24.77
N SER A 481 -2.17 6.14 -25.63
CA SER A 481 -1.58 6.10 -26.96
C SER A 481 -0.05 6.17 -26.88
N HIS A 482 0.62 5.12 -27.37
CA HIS A 482 2.06 5.08 -27.62
C HIS A 482 2.48 5.81 -28.90
N GLU A 483 1.53 6.36 -29.67
CA GLU A 483 1.83 7.03 -30.92
C GLU A 483 2.51 8.39 -30.68
N LYS A 484 3.60 8.64 -31.41
CA LYS A 484 4.42 9.87 -31.34
C LYS A 484 4.52 10.50 -32.73
N LYS A 485 3.36 10.84 -33.30
CA LYS A 485 3.25 11.26 -34.70
C LYS A 485 2.86 12.73 -34.78
N ILE A 486 3.49 13.45 -35.69
CA ILE A 486 2.98 14.71 -36.22
C ILE A 486 2.16 14.31 -37.45
N LYS A 487 0.83 14.29 -37.32
CA LYS A 487 -0.09 13.82 -38.37
C LYS A 487 -0.19 14.82 -39.52
N ASN A 488 -0.22 16.10 -39.18
CA ASN A 488 -0.24 17.23 -40.10
C ASN A 488 0.72 18.29 -39.60
N PHE A 489 1.34 19.01 -40.54
CA PHE A 489 2.23 20.13 -40.26
C PHE A 489 2.19 21.13 -41.42
N SER A 490 2.09 22.41 -41.12
CA SER A 490 2.24 23.51 -42.08
C SER A 490 2.82 24.75 -41.42
N LEU A 491 3.49 25.58 -42.23
CA LEU A 491 3.98 26.91 -41.85
C LEU A 491 3.36 27.91 -42.81
N ASP A 492 2.72 28.99 -42.32
CA ASP A 492 2.04 30.00 -43.14
C ASP A 492 1.09 29.41 -44.20
N GLY A 493 0.34 28.37 -43.83
CA GLY A 493 -0.57 27.66 -44.75
C GLY A 493 0.13 26.79 -45.80
N VAL A 494 1.47 26.76 -45.86
CA VAL A 494 2.23 25.86 -46.72
C VAL A 494 2.39 24.50 -46.04
N LYS A 495 1.81 23.46 -46.65
CA LYS A 495 1.87 22.09 -46.13
C LYS A 495 3.30 21.55 -46.12
N GLY A 496 3.72 21.04 -44.97
CA GLY A 496 4.97 20.30 -44.81
C GLY A 496 4.87 18.84 -45.28
N ALA A 497 5.93 18.36 -45.90
CA ALA A 497 6.11 16.95 -46.23
C ALA A 497 6.72 16.21 -45.04
N ILE A 498 5.94 15.32 -44.42
CA ILE A 498 6.35 14.54 -43.25
C ILE A 498 6.90 13.19 -43.72
N ASP A 499 8.18 12.92 -43.45
CA ASP A 499 8.80 11.60 -43.60
C ASP A 499 8.79 10.91 -42.24
N GLU A 500 7.80 10.04 -42.05
CA GLU A 500 7.61 9.30 -40.80
C GLU A 500 8.71 8.27 -40.50
N LYS A 501 9.45 7.81 -41.52
CA LYS A 501 10.56 6.85 -41.31
C LYS A 501 11.82 7.58 -40.85
N LYS A 502 12.12 8.73 -41.46
CA LYS A 502 13.30 9.54 -41.12
C LYS A 502 13.05 10.53 -39.99
N LYS A 503 11.78 10.72 -39.60
CA LYS A 503 11.36 11.73 -38.61
C LYS A 503 11.81 13.13 -38.99
N THR A 504 11.57 13.47 -40.25
CA THR A 504 11.87 14.80 -40.79
C THR A 504 10.63 15.42 -41.40
N ILE A 505 10.49 16.73 -41.25
CA ILE A 505 9.46 17.52 -41.92
C ILE A 505 10.15 18.54 -42.80
N ARG A 506 9.78 18.59 -44.08
CA ARG A 506 10.31 19.56 -45.03
C ARG A 506 9.21 20.52 -45.47
N VAL A 507 9.47 21.81 -45.37
CA VAL A 507 8.55 22.85 -45.86
C VAL A 507 9.28 23.71 -46.88
N THR A 508 8.70 23.87 -48.07
CA THR A 508 9.23 24.76 -49.10
C THR A 508 8.41 26.02 -49.16
N LEU A 509 8.91 27.10 -48.55
CA LEU A 509 8.20 28.37 -48.47
C LEU A 509 8.40 29.21 -49.74
N PRO A 510 7.41 30.04 -50.14
CA PRO A 510 7.59 31.08 -51.14
C PRO A 510 8.77 31.99 -50.82
N GLN A 511 9.44 32.53 -51.84
CA GLN A 511 10.56 33.47 -51.67
C GLN A 511 10.21 34.71 -50.84
N SER A 512 8.94 35.09 -50.78
CA SER A 512 8.45 36.24 -50.02
C SER A 512 8.20 35.97 -48.53
N SER A 513 8.37 34.73 -48.04
CA SER A 513 8.13 34.38 -46.63
C SER A 513 9.31 34.78 -45.72
N ASP A 514 9.02 35.13 -44.47
CA ASP A 514 10.03 35.40 -43.43
C ASP A 514 10.14 34.19 -42.47
N PRO A 515 11.19 33.34 -42.57
CA PRO A 515 11.32 32.15 -41.75
C PRO A 515 11.63 32.44 -40.27
N LYS A 516 11.93 33.69 -39.88
CA LYS A 516 12.39 34.02 -38.51
C LYS A 516 11.28 33.99 -37.46
N LYS A 517 10.02 34.12 -37.87
CA LYS A 517 8.88 34.27 -36.94
C LYS A 517 7.63 33.60 -37.47
N LEU A 518 7.69 32.28 -37.61
CA LEU A 518 6.55 31.50 -38.11
C LEU A 518 5.86 30.76 -36.99
N THR A 519 4.53 30.68 -37.06
CA THR A 519 3.74 29.75 -36.26
C THR A 519 3.47 28.49 -37.08
N ALA A 520 3.56 27.33 -36.43
CA ALA A 520 3.26 26.05 -37.05
C ALA A 520 1.82 25.65 -36.78
N ASP A 521 1.10 25.23 -37.82
CA ASP A 521 -0.18 24.54 -37.70
C ASP A 521 0.05 23.04 -37.76
N PHE A 522 -0.33 22.31 -36.72
CA PHE A 522 -0.08 20.88 -36.64
C PHE A 522 -1.16 20.10 -35.91
N THR A 523 -1.18 18.79 -36.16
CA THR A 523 -2.03 17.85 -35.44
C THR A 523 -1.17 16.69 -34.99
N LEU A 524 -1.30 16.27 -33.74
CA LEU A 524 -0.51 15.19 -33.16
C LEU A 524 -1.32 13.88 -33.08
N SER A 525 -0.65 12.79 -32.75
CA SER A 525 -1.29 11.59 -32.21
C SER A 525 -2.13 11.91 -30.97
N LYS A 526 -3.12 11.06 -30.69
CA LYS A 526 -4.04 11.26 -29.56
C LYS A 526 -3.22 11.34 -28.26
N GLY A 527 -3.51 12.35 -27.43
CA GLY A 527 -2.85 12.54 -26.14
C GLY A 527 -1.38 12.95 -26.21
N ALA A 528 -0.82 13.16 -27.40
CA ALA A 528 0.58 13.56 -27.57
C ALA A 528 0.76 15.08 -27.46
N GLU A 529 1.97 15.49 -27.08
CA GLU A 529 2.38 16.88 -26.89
C GLU A 529 3.65 17.17 -27.69
N LEU A 530 3.88 18.44 -28.02
CA LEU A 530 5.01 18.89 -28.83
C LEU A 530 5.80 19.97 -28.10
N THR A 531 7.12 19.82 -28.03
CA THR A 531 8.05 20.85 -27.51
C THR A 531 9.16 21.13 -28.52
N ALA A 532 9.75 22.34 -28.49
CA ALA A 532 11.01 22.67 -29.16
C ALA A 532 11.90 23.42 -28.18
N GLY A 533 13.16 22.98 -28.03
CA GLY A 533 14.09 23.57 -27.06
C GLY A 533 13.55 23.56 -25.62
N GLY A 534 12.70 22.58 -25.28
CA GLY A 534 12.02 22.50 -23.98
C GLY A 534 10.73 23.32 -23.85
N VAL A 535 10.39 24.17 -24.82
CA VAL A 535 9.20 25.04 -24.79
C VAL A 535 8.01 24.36 -25.47
N LYS A 536 6.84 24.33 -24.82
CA LYS A 536 5.60 23.76 -25.39
C LYS A 536 5.14 24.54 -26.63
N GLN A 537 4.79 23.78 -27.66
CA GLN A 537 4.30 24.30 -28.92
C GLN A 537 2.78 24.21 -28.96
N ILE A 538 2.14 25.33 -29.28
CA ILE A 538 0.70 25.45 -29.47
C ILE A 538 0.45 25.72 -30.94
N SER A 539 -0.34 24.86 -31.59
CA SER A 539 -0.67 24.98 -33.01
C SER A 539 -1.25 26.36 -33.32
N GLY A 540 -0.70 27.02 -34.33
CA GLY A 540 -1.09 28.35 -34.79
C GLY A 540 -0.64 29.51 -33.89
N VAL A 541 0.03 29.24 -32.76
CA VAL A 541 0.33 30.25 -31.73
C VAL A 541 1.82 30.38 -31.44
N THR A 542 2.53 29.28 -31.20
CA THR A 542 3.94 29.36 -30.79
C THR A 542 4.84 29.72 -31.97
N VAL A 543 5.54 30.85 -31.85
CA VAL A 543 6.46 31.36 -32.88
C VAL A 543 7.83 30.70 -32.74
N ASN A 544 8.39 30.25 -33.86
CA ASN A 544 9.77 29.76 -33.93
C ASN A 544 10.54 30.42 -35.09
N ASP A 545 11.86 30.40 -34.98
CA ASP A 545 12.79 30.75 -36.06
C ASP A 545 13.20 29.47 -36.79
N PHE A 546 12.88 29.39 -38.09
CA PHE A 546 13.18 28.26 -38.97
C PHE A 546 14.33 28.57 -39.97
N THR A 547 15.14 29.59 -39.70
CA THR A 547 16.37 29.84 -40.49
C THR A 547 17.35 28.67 -40.40
N GLU A 548 17.36 27.98 -39.25
CA GLU A 548 18.03 26.70 -39.04
C GLU A 548 17.00 25.59 -38.75
N PRO A 549 17.35 24.30 -38.93
CA PRO A 549 16.44 23.22 -38.62
C PRO A 549 16.00 23.22 -37.14
N VAL A 550 14.69 23.20 -36.91
CA VAL A 550 14.10 23.15 -35.56
C VAL A 550 13.83 21.70 -35.20
N THR A 551 14.29 21.29 -34.01
CA THR A 551 13.97 19.96 -33.47
C THR A 551 12.72 20.06 -32.59
N TYR A 552 11.67 19.35 -33.00
CA TYR A 552 10.48 19.14 -32.19
C TYR A 552 10.52 17.78 -31.51
N THR A 553 10.29 17.73 -30.20
CA THR A 553 10.11 16.50 -29.45
C THR A 553 8.62 16.23 -29.27
N VAL A 554 8.15 15.11 -29.81
CA VAL A 554 6.80 14.59 -29.58
C VAL A 554 6.83 13.68 -28.36
N THR A 555 6.07 14.01 -27.33
CA THR A 555 5.84 13.15 -26.17
C THR A 555 4.49 12.46 -26.33
N ALA A 556 4.47 11.13 -26.37
CA ALA A 556 3.23 10.36 -26.42
C ALA A 556 2.47 10.42 -25.09
N GLU A 557 1.22 9.94 -25.10
CA GLU A 557 0.36 9.90 -23.92
C GLU A 557 0.95 8.99 -22.81
N ASP A 558 1.72 7.97 -23.22
CA ASP A 558 2.48 7.08 -22.32
C ASP A 558 3.79 7.69 -21.78
N GLY A 559 4.09 8.94 -22.11
CA GLY A 559 5.29 9.66 -21.71
C GLY A 559 6.55 9.36 -22.53
N THR A 560 6.50 8.42 -23.47
CA THR A 560 7.66 8.09 -24.28
C THR A 560 7.83 9.07 -25.45
N THR A 561 9.07 9.41 -25.82
CA THR A 561 9.34 10.54 -26.72
C THR A 561 9.85 10.12 -28.10
N ARG A 562 9.75 11.05 -29.07
CA ARG A 562 10.37 10.97 -30.41
C ARG A 562 10.64 12.37 -30.97
N ASP A 563 11.85 12.58 -31.45
CA ASP A 563 12.21 13.84 -32.11
C ASP A 563 11.87 13.83 -33.60
N TYR A 564 11.47 15.00 -34.11
CA TYR A 564 11.29 15.34 -35.51
C TYR A 564 12.12 16.57 -35.85
N THR A 565 12.87 16.53 -36.95
CA THR A 565 13.60 17.70 -37.44
C THR A 565 12.81 18.39 -38.54
N VAL A 566 12.44 19.66 -38.32
CA VAL A 566 11.79 20.51 -39.31
C VAL A 566 12.84 21.33 -40.03
N ALA A 567 12.93 21.16 -41.35
CA ALA A 567 13.82 21.92 -42.21
C ALA A 567 13.01 22.74 -43.23
N VAL A 568 13.30 24.03 -43.31
CA VAL A 568 12.69 24.95 -44.26
C VAL A 568 13.65 25.24 -45.40
N THR A 569 13.13 25.24 -46.62
CA THR A 569 13.84 25.68 -47.83
C THR A 569 13.02 26.73 -48.55
N MET A 570 13.65 27.69 -49.20
CA MET A 570 12.93 28.68 -50.03
C MET A 570 12.78 28.14 -51.47
N ALA A 571 11.61 28.35 -52.08
CA ALA A 571 11.35 27.94 -53.47
C ALA A 571 12.31 28.63 -54.46
N ALA A 572 12.75 27.96 -55.53
CA ALA A 572 13.63 28.60 -56.52
C ALA A 572 12.89 29.76 -57.24
N ALA A 573 13.60 30.86 -57.51
CA ALA A 573 13.03 32.00 -58.24
C ALA A 573 12.61 31.58 -59.66
N GLY A 574 11.31 31.64 -59.98
CA GLY A 574 10.80 31.46 -61.34
C GLY A 574 9.52 30.64 -61.52
N ALA A 575 8.88 30.13 -60.47
CA ALA A 575 7.63 29.36 -60.61
C ALA A 575 6.34 30.22 -60.55
N ASP A 576 6.39 31.46 -61.04
CA ASP A 576 5.24 32.36 -61.12
C ASP A 576 5.10 32.90 -62.56
N SER A 577 4.82 32.00 -63.50
CA SER A 577 4.21 32.36 -64.78
C SER A 577 3.44 31.16 -65.34
N ALA A 578 2.27 30.88 -64.79
CA ALA A 578 1.32 30.02 -65.47
C ALA A 578 0.72 30.78 -66.65
N ALA A 579 0.99 30.26 -67.84
CA ALA A 579 0.52 30.76 -69.12
C ALA A 579 -1.01 30.91 -69.17
N VAL A 580 -1.43 32.00 -69.81
CA VAL A 580 -2.79 32.23 -70.30
C VAL A 580 -3.11 31.19 -71.40
N PRO A 581 -4.19 30.41 -71.31
CA PRO A 581 -4.83 29.81 -72.48
C PRO A 581 -5.97 30.71 -72.94
N THR A 582 -5.82 31.25 -74.15
CA THR A 582 -6.88 31.88 -74.93
C THR A 582 -7.80 30.83 -75.54
N GLY A 583 -9.12 31.08 -75.54
CA GLY A 583 -10.02 30.62 -76.59
C GLY A 583 -10.98 29.48 -76.23
N ASP A 584 -12.16 29.88 -75.75
CA ASP A 584 -13.51 29.45 -76.16
C ASP A 584 -13.82 27.95 -76.31
N ASP A 585 -14.59 27.40 -75.35
CA ASP A 585 -15.92 26.88 -75.70
C ASP A 585 -16.90 27.03 -74.51
N PHE A 586 -18.10 27.49 -74.85
CA PHE A 586 -19.15 27.87 -73.91
C PHE A 586 -20.07 26.65 -73.69
N SER A 587 -20.05 26.04 -72.50
CA SER A 587 -21.17 25.24 -71.99
C SER A 587 -21.10 25.13 -70.46
N ILE A 588 -21.75 26.09 -69.80
CA ILE A 588 -22.03 26.06 -68.36
C ILE A 588 -23.26 25.16 -68.14
N LYS A 589 -23.15 24.15 -67.25
CA LYS A 589 -24.04 24.02 -66.07
C LYS A 589 -23.64 22.90 -65.09
N LEU A 590 -23.18 23.41 -63.93
CA LEU A 590 -23.41 22.99 -62.54
C LEU A 590 -22.63 21.80 -61.95
N PRO A 591 -22.09 21.95 -60.71
CA PRO A 591 -21.04 21.11 -60.19
C PRO A 591 -21.56 19.93 -59.38
N LEU A 592 -20.71 18.91 -59.33
CA LEU A 592 -20.72 17.65 -58.58
C LEU A 592 -21.04 17.77 -57.06
N ILE A 593 -21.32 18.97 -56.56
CA ILE A 593 -21.69 19.28 -55.17
C ILE A 593 -23.15 18.89 -54.87
N LEU A 594 -24.02 18.79 -55.89
CA LEU A 594 -25.38 18.26 -55.73
C LEU A 594 -25.48 16.72 -55.76
N LEU A 595 -24.47 16.02 -56.29
CA LEU A 595 -24.49 14.54 -56.40
C LEU A 595 -24.16 13.85 -55.07
N LEU A 596 -23.36 14.48 -54.20
CA LEU A 596 -23.02 13.94 -52.88
C LEU A 596 -24.07 14.26 -51.81
N ALA A 597 -24.81 15.37 -51.95
CA ALA A 597 -25.93 15.70 -51.08
C ALA A 597 -27.16 14.79 -51.32
N SER A 598 -27.40 14.33 -52.55
CA SER A 598 -28.51 13.40 -52.85
C SER A 598 -28.27 11.96 -52.34
N ILE A 599 -27.01 11.53 -52.23
CA ILE A 599 -26.68 10.18 -51.73
C ILE A 599 -26.85 10.11 -50.20
N PHE A 600 -26.54 11.20 -49.49
CA PHE A 600 -26.72 11.26 -48.03
C PHE A 600 -28.18 11.42 -47.61
N MET A 601 -29.00 12.12 -48.41
CA MET A 601 -30.42 12.34 -48.12
C MET A 601 -31.31 11.12 -48.47
N MET A 602 -30.94 10.30 -49.48
CA MET A 602 -31.61 9.02 -49.75
C MET A 602 -31.34 7.95 -48.68
N ALA A 603 -30.16 7.96 -48.04
CA ALA A 603 -29.85 7.05 -46.93
C ALA A 603 -30.68 7.36 -45.67
N ILE A 604 -30.94 8.65 -45.40
CA ILE A 604 -31.75 9.09 -44.25
C ILE A 604 -33.25 8.78 -44.48
N LEU A 605 -33.75 8.94 -45.71
CA LEU A 605 -35.13 8.58 -46.06
C LEU A 605 -35.38 7.05 -46.11
N ALA A 606 -34.38 6.25 -46.49
CA ALA A 606 -34.46 4.78 -46.44
C ALA A 606 -34.48 4.22 -44.99
N ILE A 607 -33.89 4.93 -44.04
CA ILE A 607 -33.90 4.58 -42.60
C ILE A 607 -35.23 5.01 -41.94
N GLN A 608 -35.84 6.11 -42.37
CA GLN A 608 -37.19 6.50 -41.92
C GLN A 608 -38.31 5.64 -42.51
N ALA A 609 -38.16 5.11 -43.73
CA ALA A 609 -39.13 4.18 -44.33
C ALA A 609 -39.13 2.78 -43.69
N ARG A 610 -37.98 2.28 -43.19
CA ARG A 610 -37.92 0.99 -42.47
C ARG A 610 -38.47 1.04 -41.04
N ARG A 611 -38.56 2.23 -40.43
CA ARG A 611 -39.11 2.42 -39.07
C ARG A 611 -40.64 2.52 -39.01
N ASN A 612 -41.30 2.71 -40.16
CA ASN A 612 -42.76 2.74 -40.29
C ASN A 612 -43.38 1.43 -40.82
N GLN A 613 -42.59 0.37 -41.07
CA GLN A 613 -43.08 -0.97 -41.43
C GLN A 613 -42.91 -2.02 -40.33
N SER A 614 -42.51 -1.62 -39.11
CA SER A 614 -42.44 -2.50 -37.94
C SER A 614 -43.21 -1.94 -36.73
N ARG A 615 -44.28 -1.18 -36.99
CA ARG A 615 -45.36 -0.92 -36.03
C ARG A 615 -46.57 -1.74 -36.43
#